data_AF-A0A7C6S9T5-F1
#
_entry.id   AF-A0A7C6S9T5-F1
#
_cell.length_a   1.000
_cell.length_b   1.000
_cell.length_c   1.000
_cell.angle_alpha   90.00
_cell.angle_beta   90.00
_cell.angle_gamma   90.00
#
_symmetry.space_group_name_H-M   'P 1'
#
loop_
_entity.id
_entity.type
_entity.pdbx_description
1 polymer ?
#
loop_
_entity_poly.entity_id
_entity_poly.type
_entity_poly.pdbx_seq_one_letter_code
_entity_poly.pdbx_strand_id
1 'polypeptide(L)'
;MCHQKISGDIQKRLLSVDSYINGRFNTEYSKIESKIFNLSIKIASRSYTKEQLKSQLKDILEEDVQEEIISLYITFQSLKDEKDAEKCLIKLDNLDYKPSLSFLREKIESLKDQKNTIIESTNDEIRLKREEQLIELKFHKWIYDNINIIEKTIQNLYLIEVYNEAIKLVRTNGITRQTNILADELLTDAYIERFDYEIEQMAPKLKVKLQKAKSSKGKTPFKVIIDNENGVECKIEDILSEGEQRIVALAIFFADATGSYDFAPIVIDDPISSLDIDYERAATIRIVDLAKNRQVIVFTHRISLLRELESTCEKHSIKFKRIYIKSSNKGKGILSYESFYTGNLKKRLNELLGDISSIRKLDENSRAYQSAKDEICQKFRICVEYSVEEVLINGVVRRFDREIKTKNKLDKLANITKEDCKLIDDMMTKYSFIEHSQPIDSPRIDLSIDDIEKDIKNYKDWNEDFAGRK
;
A
#
# COMPACT_ATOMS: atom_id res chain seq x y z
N MET A 1 50.64 -107.15 -79.67
CA MET A 1 49.91 -108.06 -80.58
C MET A 1 48.49 -108.22 -80.07
N CYS A 2 47.51 -108.23 -80.97
CA CYS A 2 46.42 -109.23 -81.04
C CYS A 2 45.17 -108.60 -81.66
N HIS A 3 44.98 -108.82 -82.97
CA HIS A 3 43.71 -108.71 -83.68
C HIS A 3 42.73 -109.84 -83.26
N GLN A 4 42.60 -110.09 -81.95
CA GLN A 4 41.61 -111.03 -81.41
C GLN A 4 40.30 -110.27 -81.16
N LYS A 5 39.18 -110.75 -81.73
CA LYS A 5 37.85 -110.32 -81.31
C LYS A 5 37.64 -110.79 -79.87
N ILE A 6 37.78 -109.87 -78.91
CA ILE A 6 37.51 -110.13 -77.50
C ILE A 6 36.00 -110.22 -77.33
N SER A 7 35.48 -111.40 -76.98
CA SER A 7 34.07 -111.65 -76.72
C SER A 7 33.88 -112.43 -75.41
N GLY A 8 32.80 -112.12 -74.69
CA GLY A 8 32.48 -112.74 -73.39
C GLY A 8 33.14 -112.04 -72.18
N ASP A 9 33.47 -112.81 -71.15
CA ASP A 9 33.87 -112.31 -69.83
C ASP A 9 35.18 -111.50 -69.81
N ILE A 10 36.09 -111.73 -70.77
CA ILE A 10 37.34 -110.96 -70.89
C ILE A 10 37.04 -109.50 -71.27
N GLN A 11 36.04 -109.26 -72.13
CA GLN A 11 35.62 -107.91 -72.52
C GLN A 11 35.02 -107.15 -71.32
N LYS A 12 34.20 -107.84 -70.50
CA LYS A 12 33.64 -107.25 -69.28
C LYS A 12 34.72 -106.88 -68.26
N ARG A 13 35.73 -107.72 -68.10
CA ARG A 13 36.83 -107.46 -67.16
C ARG A 13 37.70 -106.29 -67.62
N LEU A 14 38.01 -106.22 -68.91
CA LEU A 14 38.78 -105.12 -69.49
C LEU A 14 38.00 -103.80 -69.43
N LEU A 15 36.70 -103.81 -69.73
CA LEU A 15 35.82 -102.65 -69.53
C LEU A 15 35.67 -102.27 -68.05
N SER A 16 35.72 -103.23 -67.12
CA SER A 16 35.68 -102.93 -65.68
C SER A 16 36.96 -102.24 -65.21
N VAL A 17 38.13 -102.69 -65.67
CA VAL A 17 39.42 -102.08 -65.37
C VAL A 17 39.52 -100.71 -66.02
N ASP A 18 39.07 -100.58 -67.27
CA ASP A 18 39.01 -99.30 -67.98
C ASP A 18 38.05 -98.32 -67.29
N SER A 19 36.88 -98.79 -66.84
CA SER A 19 35.94 -97.97 -66.04
C SER A 19 36.45 -97.60 -64.65
N TYR A 20 37.32 -98.44 -64.05
CA TYR A 20 37.92 -98.18 -62.75
C TYR A 20 39.05 -97.15 -62.86
N ILE A 21 39.96 -97.33 -63.83
CA ILE A 21 41.09 -96.44 -64.09
C ILE A 21 40.59 -95.10 -64.65
N ASN A 22 39.81 -95.11 -65.73
CA ASN A 22 39.36 -93.88 -66.40
C ASN A 22 38.13 -93.23 -65.77
N GLY A 23 37.40 -93.94 -64.89
CA GLY A 23 36.23 -93.41 -64.19
C GLY A 23 36.50 -93.05 -62.73
N ARG A 24 36.45 -94.03 -61.83
CA ARG A 24 36.48 -93.77 -60.37
C ARG A 24 37.83 -93.28 -59.85
N PHE A 25 38.93 -93.89 -60.26
CA PHE A 25 40.25 -93.55 -59.72
C PHE A 25 40.71 -92.16 -60.19
N ASN A 26 40.56 -91.84 -61.47
CA ASN A 26 40.87 -90.50 -61.99
C ASN A 26 39.97 -89.39 -61.39
N THR A 27 38.71 -89.69 -61.08
CA THR A 27 37.83 -88.71 -60.41
C THR A 27 38.15 -88.51 -58.94
N GLU A 28 38.62 -89.54 -58.22
CA GLU A 28 39.13 -89.38 -56.85
C GLU A 28 40.49 -88.68 -56.81
N TYR A 29 41.41 -89.01 -57.72
CA TYR A 29 42.71 -88.36 -57.84
C TYR A 29 42.57 -86.86 -58.11
N SER A 30 41.77 -86.47 -59.10
CA SER A 30 41.49 -85.05 -59.41
C SER A 30 40.77 -84.31 -58.26
N LYS A 31 39.94 -85.00 -57.47
CA LYS A 31 39.34 -84.43 -56.25
C LYS A 31 40.37 -84.19 -55.14
N ILE A 32 41.33 -85.08 -54.96
CA ILE A 32 42.41 -84.92 -53.97
C ILE A 32 43.35 -83.80 -54.41
N GLU A 33 43.73 -83.78 -55.68
CA GLU A 33 44.56 -82.75 -56.30
C GLU A 33 43.93 -81.34 -56.14
N SER A 34 42.65 -81.20 -56.45
CA SER A 34 41.92 -79.94 -56.25
C SER A 34 41.78 -79.55 -54.76
N LYS A 35 41.67 -80.50 -53.83
CA LYS A 35 41.65 -80.20 -52.38
C LYS A 35 43.01 -79.71 -51.89
N ILE A 36 44.11 -80.34 -52.30
CA ILE A 36 45.48 -79.94 -51.94
C ILE A 36 45.75 -78.53 -52.48
N PHE A 37 45.37 -78.28 -53.74
CA PHE A 37 45.51 -76.97 -54.36
C PHE A 37 44.70 -75.89 -53.64
N ASN A 38 43.46 -76.19 -53.22
CA ASN A 38 42.66 -75.24 -52.45
C ASN A 38 43.24 -74.96 -51.04
N LEU A 39 43.83 -75.97 -50.39
CA LEU A 39 44.52 -75.81 -49.11
C LEU A 39 45.80 -74.98 -49.25
N SER A 40 46.60 -75.22 -50.29
CA SER A 40 47.82 -74.46 -50.55
C SER A 40 47.51 -72.99 -50.83
N ILE A 41 46.45 -72.68 -51.60
CA ILE A 41 45.98 -71.30 -51.81
C ILE A 41 45.55 -70.64 -50.50
N LYS A 42 44.78 -71.33 -49.65
CA LYS A 42 44.35 -70.76 -48.35
C LYS A 42 45.51 -70.48 -47.43
N ILE A 43 46.49 -71.39 -47.35
CA ILE A 43 47.68 -71.22 -46.52
C ILE A 43 48.60 -70.13 -47.08
N ALA A 44 48.73 -70.03 -48.39
CA ALA A 44 49.52 -68.98 -49.06
C ALA A 44 48.81 -67.62 -49.11
N SER A 45 47.52 -67.54 -48.75
CA SER A 45 46.81 -66.28 -48.63
C SER A 45 47.30 -65.51 -47.40
N ARG A 46 47.91 -64.34 -47.65
CA ARG A 46 48.63 -63.57 -46.64
C ARG A 46 48.30 -62.08 -46.77
N SER A 47 48.14 -61.41 -45.63
CA SER A 47 47.68 -60.01 -45.55
C SER A 47 48.80 -58.97 -45.62
N TYR A 48 50.04 -59.37 -45.35
CA TYR A 48 51.20 -58.46 -45.30
C TYR A 48 52.25 -58.87 -46.34
N THR A 49 52.95 -57.91 -46.92
CA THR A 49 54.16 -58.22 -47.71
C THR A 49 55.34 -58.54 -46.79
N LYS A 50 56.39 -59.16 -47.34
CA LYS A 50 57.63 -59.46 -46.62
C LYS A 50 58.24 -58.19 -46.02
N GLU A 51 58.25 -57.09 -46.77
CA GLU A 51 58.83 -55.82 -46.31
C GLU A 51 58.02 -55.22 -45.16
N GLN A 52 56.68 -55.29 -45.24
CA GLN A 52 55.80 -54.82 -44.17
C GLN A 52 55.99 -55.61 -42.88
N LEU A 53 56.09 -56.94 -42.99
CA LEU A 53 56.28 -57.82 -41.84
C LEU A 53 57.68 -57.62 -41.21
N LYS A 54 58.72 -57.41 -42.04
CA LYS A 54 60.06 -57.06 -41.55
C LYS A 54 60.09 -55.71 -40.84
N SER A 55 59.38 -54.71 -41.35
CA SER A 55 59.29 -53.40 -40.69
C SER A 55 58.55 -53.46 -39.36
N GLN A 56 57.46 -54.22 -39.26
CA GLN A 56 56.62 -54.27 -38.07
C GLN A 56 57.24 -55.07 -36.92
N LEU A 57 58.06 -56.09 -37.23
CA LEU A 57 58.68 -56.94 -36.20
C LEU A 57 60.05 -56.42 -35.72
N LYS A 58 60.63 -55.42 -36.37
CA LYS A 58 62.00 -54.94 -36.12
C LYS A 58 62.24 -54.49 -34.66
N ASP A 59 61.27 -53.81 -34.06
CA ASP A 59 61.38 -53.29 -32.70
C ASP A 59 60.79 -54.24 -31.63
N ILE A 60 60.31 -55.42 -32.07
CA ILE A 60 59.58 -56.37 -31.23
C ILE A 60 60.39 -57.66 -31.02
N LEU A 61 61.10 -58.13 -32.06
CA LEU A 61 61.83 -59.39 -32.07
C LEU A 61 63.33 -59.18 -32.35
N GLU A 62 64.16 -60.09 -31.87
CA GLU A 62 65.59 -60.13 -32.21
C GLU A 62 65.79 -60.52 -33.69
N GLU A 63 66.86 -60.01 -34.33
CA GLU A 63 67.10 -60.17 -35.76
C GLU A 63 67.10 -61.63 -36.22
N ASP A 64 67.72 -62.53 -35.44
CA ASP A 64 67.84 -63.95 -35.76
C ASP A 64 66.47 -64.66 -35.82
N VAL A 65 65.60 -64.39 -34.85
CA VAL A 65 64.25 -65.00 -34.78
C VAL A 65 63.31 -64.35 -35.80
N GLN A 66 63.52 -63.07 -36.08
CA GLN A 66 62.81 -62.37 -37.13
C GLN A 66 63.07 -62.99 -38.51
N GLU A 67 64.32 -63.33 -38.81
CA GLU A 67 64.69 -63.99 -40.06
C GLU A 67 64.07 -65.37 -40.20
N GLU A 68 64.04 -66.17 -39.11
CA GLU A 68 63.37 -67.47 -39.09
C GLU A 68 61.86 -67.34 -39.38
N ILE A 69 61.16 -66.43 -38.70
CA ILE A 69 59.71 -66.22 -38.91
C ILE A 69 59.43 -65.72 -40.33
N ILE A 70 60.25 -64.81 -40.85
CA ILE A 70 60.13 -64.32 -42.23
C ILE A 70 60.41 -65.44 -43.23
N SER A 71 61.41 -66.29 -42.98
CA SER A 71 61.73 -67.43 -43.85
C SER A 71 60.55 -68.39 -43.92
N LEU A 72 59.94 -68.73 -42.78
CA LEU A 72 58.76 -69.59 -42.68
C LEU A 72 57.55 -68.96 -43.40
N TYR A 73 57.37 -67.64 -43.24
CA TYR A 73 56.34 -66.87 -43.93
C TYR A 73 56.48 -66.92 -45.47
N ILE A 74 57.71 -66.80 -45.98
CA ILE A 74 58.03 -66.90 -47.42
C ILE A 74 57.80 -68.32 -47.92
N THR A 75 58.22 -69.35 -47.16
CA THR A 75 58.01 -70.74 -47.52
C THR A 75 56.52 -71.06 -47.68
N PHE A 76 55.68 -70.57 -46.76
CA PHE A 76 54.22 -70.64 -46.91
C PHE A 76 53.69 -69.90 -48.13
N GLN A 77 54.26 -68.74 -48.49
CA GLN A 77 53.86 -67.98 -49.68
C GLN A 77 54.22 -68.73 -50.98
N SER A 78 55.40 -69.38 -51.02
CA SER A 78 55.89 -70.15 -52.17
C SER A 78 55.03 -71.37 -52.54
N LEU A 79 54.15 -71.82 -51.63
CA LEU A 79 53.19 -72.90 -51.91
C LEU A 79 52.19 -72.53 -53.02
N LYS A 80 52.04 -71.24 -53.34
CA LYS A 80 51.18 -70.76 -54.43
C LYS A 80 51.74 -71.06 -55.82
N ASP A 81 53.07 -71.17 -55.93
CA ASP A 81 53.76 -71.31 -57.22
C ASP A 81 53.94 -72.78 -57.65
N GLU A 82 53.72 -73.73 -56.72
CA GLU A 82 53.83 -75.16 -56.97
C GLU A 82 52.53 -75.71 -57.56
N LYS A 83 52.56 -76.13 -58.83
CA LYS A 83 51.40 -76.69 -59.55
C LYS A 83 51.24 -78.20 -59.39
N ASP A 84 52.26 -78.85 -58.84
CA ASP A 84 52.31 -80.29 -58.61
C ASP A 84 51.79 -80.61 -57.20
N ALA A 85 50.67 -81.33 -57.12
CA ALA A 85 50.02 -81.63 -55.85
C ALA A 85 50.85 -82.54 -54.94
N GLU A 86 51.67 -83.42 -55.50
CA GLU A 86 52.51 -84.33 -54.72
C GLU A 86 53.67 -83.56 -54.08
N LYS A 87 54.28 -82.64 -54.84
CA LYS A 87 55.31 -81.72 -54.31
C LYS A 87 54.76 -80.73 -53.30
N CYS A 88 53.54 -80.22 -53.50
CA CYS A 88 52.85 -79.40 -52.51
C CYS A 88 52.68 -80.15 -51.19
N LEU A 89 52.30 -81.42 -51.25
CA LEU A 89 52.06 -82.23 -50.05
C LEU A 89 53.37 -82.51 -49.31
N ILE A 90 54.44 -82.84 -50.02
CA ILE A 90 55.78 -83.02 -49.44
C ILE A 90 56.29 -81.72 -48.79
N LYS A 91 56.07 -80.57 -49.43
CA LYS A 91 56.42 -79.26 -48.84
C LYS A 91 55.60 -78.96 -47.58
N LEU A 92 54.31 -79.32 -47.56
CA LEU A 92 53.44 -79.14 -46.40
C LEU A 92 53.83 -80.04 -45.22
N ASP A 93 54.23 -81.28 -45.50
CA ASP A 93 54.58 -82.25 -44.45
C ASP A 93 55.94 -81.93 -43.78
N ASN A 94 56.86 -81.32 -44.55
CA ASN A 94 58.18 -80.91 -44.06
C ASN A 94 58.23 -79.51 -43.41
N LEU A 95 57.09 -78.84 -43.25
CA LEU A 95 57.02 -77.50 -42.67
C LEU A 95 56.89 -77.54 -41.14
N ASP A 96 57.97 -77.21 -40.43
CA ASP A 96 57.93 -77.05 -38.97
C ASP A 96 57.60 -75.62 -38.55
N TYR A 97 56.32 -75.35 -38.28
CA TYR A 97 55.82 -74.03 -37.86
C TYR A 97 55.59 -73.91 -36.35
N LYS A 98 55.73 -75.01 -35.60
CA LYS A 98 55.40 -75.04 -34.17
C LYS A 98 56.32 -74.15 -33.32
N PRO A 99 57.66 -74.13 -33.51
CA PRO A 99 58.57 -73.32 -32.71
C PRO A 99 58.33 -71.81 -32.88
N SER A 100 58.16 -71.35 -34.12
CA SER A 100 57.88 -69.93 -34.42
C SER A 100 56.56 -69.47 -33.81
N LEU A 101 55.55 -70.35 -33.79
CA LEU A 101 54.23 -70.04 -33.26
C LEU A 101 54.21 -70.02 -31.72
N SER A 102 54.94 -70.91 -31.05
CA SER A 102 55.10 -70.84 -29.59
C SER A 102 55.83 -69.58 -29.15
N PHE A 103 56.90 -69.21 -29.85
CA PHE A 103 57.67 -68.00 -29.53
C PHE A 103 56.83 -66.73 -29.68
N LEU A 104 56.07 -66.59 -30.77
CA LEU A 104 55.17 -65.45 -30.96
C LEU A 104 54.10 -65.36 -29.86
N ARG A 105 53.58 -66.51 -29.38
CA ARG A 105 52.62 -66.54 -28.28
C ARG A 105 53.25 -66.09 -26.96
N GLU A 106 54.44 -66.57 -26.63
CA GLU A 106 55.17 -66.17 -25.42
C GLU A 106 55.47 -64.66 -25.43
N LYS A 107 55.91 -64.12 -26.57
CA LYS A 107 56.19 -62.68 -26.68
C LYS A 107 54.93 -61.83 -26.50
N ILE A 108 53.79 -62.27 -27.02
CA ILE A 108 52.50 -61.60 -26.83
C ILE A 108 52.12 -61.57 -25.34
N GLU A 109 52.29 -62.67 -24.62
CA GLU A 109 52.00 -62.71 -23.17
C GLU A 109 52.95 -61.81 -22.38
N SER A 110 54.26 -61.85 -22.68
CA SER A 110 55.24 -60.97 -22.04
C SER A 110 54.91 -59.47 -22.21
N LEU A 111 54.47 -59.06 -23.41
CA LEU A 111 54.08 -57.67 -23.67
C LEU A 111 52.78 -57.28 -22.95
N LYS A 112 51.83 -58.22 -22.77
CA LYS A 112 50.63 -57.97 -21.96
C LYS A 112 50.96 -57.78 -20.50
N ASP A 113 51.88 -58.58 -19.96
CA ASP A 113 52.31 -58.48 -18.56
C ASP A 113 53.01 -57.14 -18.28
N GLN A 114 53.88 -56.70 -19.19
CA GLN A 114 54.52 -55.38 -19.10
C GLN A 114 53.48 -54.24 -19.09
N LYS A 115 52.45 -54.32 -19.95
CA LYS A 115 51.35 -53.34 -19.98
C LYS A 115 50.61 -53.31 -18.64
N ASN A 116 50.27 -54.46 -18.09
CA ASN A 116 49.52 -54.54 -16.83
C ASN A 116 50.34 -53.98 -15.66
N THR A 117 51.63 -54.29 -15.60
CA THR A 117 52.54 -53.79 -14.55
C THR A 117 52.64 -52.26 -14.55
N ILE A 118 52.69 -51.62 -15.72
CA ILE A 118 52.74 -50.14 -15.84
C ILE A 118 51.44 -49.52 -15.34
N ILE A 119 50.29 -50.11 -15.67
CA ILE A 119 48.97 -49.65 -15.20
C ILE A 119 48.89 -49.73 -13.68
N GLU A 120 49.30 -50.85 -13.09
CA GLU A 120 49.29 -51.05 -11.63
C GLU A 120 50.27 -50.13 -10.89
N SER A 121 51.41 -49.78 -11.51
CA SER A 121 52.38 -48.83 -10.92
C SER A 121 51.90 -47.36 -10.90
N THR A 122 50.84 -47.05 -11.66
CA THR A 122 50.24 -45.70 -11.70
C THR A 122 49.14 -45.62 -10.65
N ASN A 123 49.54 -45.25 -9.43
CA ASN A 123 48.71 -45.30 -8.22
C ASN A 123 47.49 -44.35 -8.28
N ASP A 124 46.35 -44.85 -8.79
CA ASP A 124 45.11 -44.09 -9.07
C ASP A 124 44.53 -43.37 -7.84
N GLU A 125 44.64 -43.94 -6.64
CA GLU A 125 44.06 -43.33 -5.42
C GLU A 125 44.74 -42.02 -5.00
N ILE A 126 46.06 -41.92 -5.13
CA ILE A 126 46.80 -40.71 -4.74
C ILE A 126 46.50 -39.58 -5.73
N ARG A 127 46.30 -39.94 -7.01
CA ARG A 127 45.93 -38.99 -8.05
C ARG A 127 44.53 -38.43 -7.80
N LEU A 128 43.55 -39.29 -7.53
CA LEU A 128 42.17 -38.86 -7.23
C LEU A 128 42.12 -37.91 -6.04
N LYS A 129 42.81 -38.23 -4.93
CA LYS A 129 42.89 -37.34 -3.76
C LYS A 129 43.52 -35.99 -4.05
N ARG A 130 44.54 -35.93 -4.91
CA ARG A 130 45.18 -34.66 -5.32
C ARG A 130 44.29 -33.84 -6.24
N GLU A 131 43.53 -34.49 -7.12
CA GLU A 131 42.55 -33.82 -7.97
C GLU A 131 41.41 -33.20 -7.14
N GLU A 132 40.91 -33.92 -6.13
CA GLU A 132 39.94 -33.40 -5.16
C GLU A 132 40.48 -32.19 -4.39
N GLN A 133 41.69 -32.29 -3.83
CA GLN A 133 42.34 -31.18 -3.12
C GLN A 133 42.57 -29.97 -4.03
N LEU A 134 42.92 -30.19 -5.30
CA LEU A 134 43.11 -29.12 -6.26
C LEU A 134 41.79 -28.39 -6.56
N ILE A 135 40.66 -29.11 -6.64
CA ILE A 135 39.34 -28.51 -6.79
C ILE A 135 38.98 -27.69 -5.55
N GLU A 136 39.19 -28.23 -4.34
CA GLU A 136 38.91 -27.55 -3.08
C GLU A 136 39.73 -26.24 -2.96
N LEU A 137 41.04 -26.29 -3.23
CA LEU A 137 41.91 -25.11 -3.18
C LEU A 137 41.54 -24.06 -4.22
N LYS A 138 41.14 -24.49 -5.44
CA LYS A 138 40.61 -23.56 -6.46
C LYS A 138 39.33 -22.89 -5.97
N PHE A 139 38.45 -23.62 -5.29
CA PHE A 139 37.23 -23.08 -4.73
C PHE A 139 37.51 -22.07 -3.60
N HIS A 140 38.43 -22.38 -2.69
CA HIS A 140 38.86 -21.44 -1.64
C HIS A 140 39.46 -20.16 -2.22
N LYS A 141 40.31 -20.27 -3.25
CA LYS A 141 40.85 -19.10 -3.94
C LYS A 141 39.74 -18.27 -4.57
N TRP A 142 38.79 -18.91 -5.26
CA TRP A 142 37.66 -18.22 -5.86
C TRP A 142 36.80 -17.50 -4.82
N ILE A 143 36.52 -18.11 -3.66
CA ILE A 143 35.81 -17.45 -2.55
C ILE A 143 36.58 -16.23 -2.08
N TYR A 144 37.90 -16.36 -1.85
CA TYR A 144 38.73 -15.27 -1.37
C TYR A 144 38.76 -14.10 -2.36
N ASP A 145 38.95 -14.38 -3.65
CA ASP A 145 38.97 -13.38 -4.72
C ASP A 145 37.61 -12.65 -4.85
N ASN A 146 36.51 -13.29 -4.45
CA ASN A 146 35.14 -12.77 -4.57
C ASN A 146 34.49 -12.45 -3.21
N ILE A 147 35.23 -12.41 -2.12
CA ILE A 147 34.66 -12.32 -0.76
C ILE A 147 33.75 -11.11 -0.58
N ASN A 148 34.17 -9.94 -1.08
CA ASN A 148 33.38 -8.70 -1.05
C ASN A 148 32.05 -8.83 -1.81
N ILE A 149 32.02 -9.58 -2.92
CA ILE A 149 30.82 -9.81 -3.72
C ILE A 149 29.88 -10.76 -2.97
N ILE A 150 30.44 -11.81 -2.35
CA ILE A 150 29.69 -12.79 -1.55
C ILE A 150 29.04 -12.09 -0.35
N GLU A 151 29.80 -11.31 0.43
CA GLU A 151 29.29 -10.55 1.58
C GLU A 151 28.19 -9.58 1.18
N LYS A 152 28.39 -8.82 0.10
CA LYS A 152 27.37 -7.91 -0.42
C LYS A 152 26.11 -8.65 -0.88
N THR A 153 26.26 -9.83 -1.49
CA THR A 153 25.13 -10.65 -1.92
C THR A 153 24.34 -11.17 -0.71
N ILE A 154 25.02 -11.63 0.34
CA ILE A 154 24.39 -12.06 1.59
C ILE A 154 23.63 -10.89 2.24
N GLN A 155 24.24 -9.70 2.32
CA GLN A 155 23.58 -8.50 2.85
C GLN A 155 22.35 -8.12 2.01
N ASN A 156 22.45 -8.17 0.68
CA ASN A 156 21.31 -7.90 -0.20
C ASN A 156 20.18 -8.91 -0.01
N LEU A 157 20.50 -10.21 0.15
CA LEU A 157 19.50 -11.24 0.43
C LEU A 157 18.78 -10.98 1.75
N TYR A 158 19.51 -10.61 2.79
CA TYR A 158 18.92 -10.21 4.08
C TYR A 158 18.01 -8.98 3.94
N LEU A 159 18.45 -7.94 3.22
CA LEU A 159 17.63 -6.75 2.98
C LEU A 159 16.36 -7.08 2.17
N ILE A 160 16.46 -7.95 1.17
CA ILE A 160 15.30 -8.42 0.39
C ILE A 160 14.30 -9.11 1.31
N GLU A 161 14.75 -9.97 2.22
CA GLU A 161 13.87 -10.63 3.19
C GLU A 161 13.18 -9.63 4.12
N VAL A 162 13.93 -8.68 4.69
CA VAL A 162 13.39 -7.59 5.53
C VAL A 162 12.35 -6.76 4.77
N TYR A 163 12.63 -6.37 3.53
CA TYR A 163 11.68 -5.61 2.71
C TYR A 163 10.45 -6.43 2.35
N ASN A 164 10.59 -7.73 2.07
CA ASN A 164 9.46 -8.61 1.81
C ASN A 164 8.53 -8.72 3.04
N GLU A 165 9.08 -8.80 4.25
CA GLU A 165 8.29 -8.76 5.49
C GLU A 165 7.63 -7.40 5.70
N ALA A 166 8.36 -6.30 5.51
CA ALA A 166 7.78 -4.96 5.61
C ALA A 166 6.65 -4.73 4.61
N ILE A 167 6.81 -5.19 3.35
CA ILE A 167 5.78 -5.14 2.31
C ILE A 167 4.51 -5.88 2.77
N LYS A 168 4.63 -7.04 3.42
CA LYS A 168 3.47 -7.78 3.94
C LYS A 168 2.67 -6.96 4.95
N LEU A 169 3.35 -6.22 5.83
CA LEU A 169 2.71 -5.38 6.86
C LEU A 169 1.95 -4.18 6.28
N VAL A 170 2.43 -3.60 5.18
CA VAL A 170 1.78 -2.44 4.53
C VAL A 170 0.77 -2.81 3.45
N ARG A 171 0.42 -4.11 3.30
CA ARG A 171 -0.60 -4.54 2.32
C ARG A 171 -1.96 -3.96 2.71
N THR A 172 -2.56 -3.22 1.78
CA THR A 172 -3.88 -2.59 1.92
C THR A 172 -5.00 -3.57 2.27
N ASN A 173 -4.87 -4.85 1.91
CA ASN A 173 -5.85 -5.89 2.24
C ASN A 173 -5.93 -6.16 3.75
N GLY A 174 -4.80 -6.16 4.47
CA GLY A 174 -4.78 -6.34 5.92
C GLY A 174 -5.45 -5.17 6.63
N ILE A 175 -5.12 -3.95 6.21
CA ILE A 175 -5.74 -2.72 6.71
C ILE A 175 -7.26 -2.74 6.44
N THR A 176 -7.68 -3.02 5.20
CA THR A 176 -9.11 -3.05 4.82
C THR A 176 -9.88 -4.11 5.61
N ARG A 177 -9.28 -5.28 5.85
CA ARG A 177 -9.89 -6.32 6.68
C ARG A 177 -10.08 -5.84 8.11
N GLN A 178 -9.07 -5.21 8.70
CA GLN A 178 -9.18 -4.69 10.07
C GLN A 178 -10.20 -3.56 10.16
N THR A 179 -10.24 -2.66 9.17
CA THR A 179 -11.26 -1.60 9.07
C THR A 179 -12.67 -2.18 8.99
N ASN A 180 -12.86 -3.29 8.27
CA ASN A 180 -14.16 -3.98 8.19
C ASN A 180 -14.60 -4.58 9.52
N ILE A 181 -13.68 -5.24 10.24
CA ILE A 181 -13.97 -5.82 11.55
C ILE A 181 -14.35 -4.72 12.54
N LEU A 182 -13.56 -3.65 12.60
CA LEU A 182 -13.86 -2.49 13.44
C LEU A 182 -15.17 -1.82 13.03
N ALA A 183 -15.50 -1.76 11.74
CA ALA A 183 -16.78 -1.23 11.28
C ALA A 183 -17.94 -2.07 11.79
N ASP A 184 -17.86 -3.40 11.77
CA ASP A 184 -18.90 -4.27 12.31
C ASP A 184 -19.03 -4.16 13.83
N GLU A 185 -17.92 -3.98 14.55
CA GLU A 185 -17.92 -3.82 16.00
C GLU A 185 -18.43 -2.44 16.45
N LEU A 186 -18.11 -1.37 15.70
CA LEU A 186 -18.52 0.00 16.03
C LEU A 186 -19.96 0.30 15.60
N LEU A 187 -20.40 -0.29 14.48
CA LEU A 187 -21.75 -0.15 13.95
C LEU A 187 -22.70 -1.13 14.66
N THR A 188 -22.77 -0.96 15.97
CA THR A 188 -23.74 -1.66 16.81
C THR A 188 -25.15 -1.19 16.48
N ASP A 189 -26.14 -2.06 16.64
CA ASP A 189 -27.55 -1.68 16.54
C ASP A 189 -27.87 -0.47 17.45
N ALA A 190 -27.20 -0.40 18.61
CA ALA A 190 -27.29 0.74 19.53
C ALA A 190 -26.81 2.08 18.92
N TYR A 191 -25.83 2.07 18.01
CA TYR A 191 -25.41 3.28 17.31
C TYR A 191 -26.42 3.72 16.25
N ILE A 192 -27.00 2.77 15.50
CA ILE A 192 -28.07 3.04 14.54
C ILE A 192 -29.28 3.62 15.27
N GLU A 193 -29.71 3.01 16.37
CA GLU A 193 -30.85 3.49 17.18
C GLU A 193 -30.62 4.91 17.70
N ARG A 194 -29.42 5.22 18.18
CA ARG A 194 -29.06 6.59 18.60
C ARG A 194 -29.13 7.57 17.43
N PHE A 195 -28.63 7.20 16.26
CA PHE A 195 -28.70 8.05 15.07
C PHE A 195 -30.15 8.31 14.64
N ASP A 196 -30.98 7.27 14.58
CA ASP A 196 -32.38 7.39 14.22
C ASP A 196 -33.13 8.30 15.22
N TYR A 197 -32.83 8.18 16.52
CA TYR A 197 -33.34 9.08 17.54
C TYR A 197 -32.91 10.54 17.29
N GLU A 198 -31.63 10.80 17.00
CA GLU A 198 -31.15 12.16 16.72
C GLU A 198 -31.79 12.77 15.46
N ILE A 199 -32.01 11.98 14.41
CA ILE A 199 -32.73 12.41 13.21
C ILE A 199 -34.20 12.69 13.51
N GLU A 200 -34.88 11.86 14.30
CA GLU A 200 -36.27 12.11 14.70
C GLU A 200 -36.42 13.42 15.49
N GLN A 201 -35.47 13.74 16.37
CA GLN A 201 -35.49 14.98 17.14
C GLN A 201 -35.18 16.22 16.29
N MET A 202 -34.23 16.13 15.36
CA MET A 202 -33.73 17.30 14.64
C MET A 202 -34.31 17.50 13.24
N ALA A 203 -34.62 16.42 12.54
CA ALA A 203 -35.05 16.42 11.13
C ALA A 203 -36.03 15.28 10.81
N PRO A 204 -37.22 15.20 11.46
CA PRO A 204 -38.13 14.05 11.34
C PRO A 204 -38.71 13.81 9.93
N LYS A 205 -38.65 14.82 9.06
CA LYS A 205 -39.10 14.71 7.66
C LYS A 205 -38.04 14.03 6.78
N LEU A 206 -36.80 13.95 7.25
CA LEU A 206 -35.67 13.45 6.48
C LEU A 206 -35.59 11.92 6.58
N LYS A 207 -35.73 11.25 5.43
CA LYS A 207 -35.67 9.79 5.36
C LYS A 207 -34.25 9.33 5.04
N VAL A 208 -33.43 9.19 6.08
CA VAL A 208 -32.04 8.72 5.96
C VAL A 208 -31.77 7.58 6.92
N LYS A 209 -30.85 6.68 6.55
CA LYS A 209 -30.40 5.56 7.37
C LYS A 209 -28.89 5.43 7.32
N LEU A 210 -28.30 4.92 8.39
CA LEU A 210 -26.89 4.50 8.40
C LEU A 210 -26.78 3.08 7.85
N GLN A 211 -25.85 2.89 6.91
CA GLN A 211 -25.53 1.57 6.38
C GLN A 211 -24.01 1.38 6.30
N LYS A 212 -23.56 0.12 6.45
CA LYS A 212 -22.18 -0.25 6.17
C LYS A 212 -21.83 0.01 4.71
N ALA A 213 -20.74 0.74 4.48
CA ALA A 213 -20.25 1.02 3.14
C ALA A 213 -19.42 -0.15 2.58
N LYS A 214 -19.30 -0.24 1.24
CA LYS A 214 -18.32 -1.15 0.62
C LYS A 214 -16.91 -0.62 0.82
N SER A 215 -16.11 -1.35 1.58
CA SER A 215 -14.73 -0.98 1.90
C SER A 215 -13.81 -1.02 0.69
N SER A 216 -13.07 0.06 0.46
CA SER A 216 -12.12 0.19 -0.65
C SER A 216 -10.85 0.91 -0.20
N LYS A 217 -9.68 0.30 -0.47
CA LYS A 217 -8.35 0.89 -0.22
C LYS A 217 -8.15 1.42 1.22
N GLY A 218 -8.57 0.66 2.24
CA GLY A 218 -8.40 1.07 3.65
C GLY A 218 -9.26 2.25 4.09
N LYS A 219 -10.21 2.69 3.25
CA LYS A 219 -11.21 3.69 3.60
C LYS A 219 -12.59 3.08 3.53
N THR A 220 -13.30 3.18 4.65
CA THR A 220 -14.76 3.37 4.87
C THR A 220 -15.31 2.40 5.91
N PRO A 221 -15.98 2.90 6.96
CA PRO A 221 -16.78 2.04 7.82
C PRO A 221 -18.29 2.16 7.50
N PHE A 222 -18.86 3.37 7.42
CA PHE A 222 -20.30 3.58 7.21
C PHE A 222 -20.59 4.74 6.26
N LYS A 223 -21.77 4.70 5.63
CA LYS A 223 -22.30 5.73 4.75
C LYS A 223 -23.74 6.00 5.18
N VAL A 224 -24.16 7.26 5.15
CA VAL A 224 -25.58 7.57 5.18
C VAL A 224 -26.17 7.24 3.80
N ILE A 225 -27.36 6.67 3.78
CA ILE A 225 -28.13 6.45 2.55
C ILE A 225 -29.53 7.04 2.72
N ILE A 226 -30.19 7.34 1.60
CA ILE A 226 -31.60 7.72 1.63
C ILE A 226 -32.42 6.46 1.84
N ASP A 227 -33.35 6.52 2.78
CA ASP A 227 -34.28 5.44 3.06
C ASP A 227 -35.40 5.41 2.01
N ASN A 228 -35.08 4.77 0.88
CA ASN A 228 -36.00 4.60 -0.24
C ASN A 228 -36.49 3.15 -0.31
N GLU A 229 -37.81 2.97 -0.28
CA GLU A 229 -38.48 1.67 -0.43
C GLU A 229 -38.15 0.97 -1.76
N ASN A 230 -37.77 1.75 -2.79
CA ASN A 230 -37.50 1.26 -4.14
C ASN A 230 -36.05 0.78 -4.37
N GLY A 231 -35.17 0.86 -3.37
CA GLY A 231 -33.80 0.35 -3.45
C GLY A 231 -32.86 1.07 -4.43
N VAL A 232 -33.23 2.26 -4.92
CA VAL A 232 -32.39 3.05 -5.84
C VAL A 232 -31.24 3.70 -5.06
N GLU A 233 -30.01 3.25 -5.34
CA GLU A 233 -28.80 3.88 -4.81
C GLU A 233 -28.57 5.24 -5.48
N CYS A 234 -28.77 6.30 -4.70
CA CYS A 234 -28.46 7.67 -5.07
C CYS A 234 -27.40 8.23 -4.12
N LYS A 235 -26.63 9.21 -4.59
CA LYS A 235 -25.73 9.94 -3.68
C LYS A 235 -26.55 10.93 -2.89
N ILE A 236 -26.22 11.04 -1.60
CA ILE A 236 -26.87 12.00 -0.71
C ILE A 236 -26.61 13.43 -1.18
N GLU A 237 -25.40 13.69 -1.67
CA GLU A 237 -25.01 15.01 -2.14
C GLU A 237 -25.86 15.51 -3.32
N ASP A 238 -26.45 14.59 -4.09
CA ASP A 238 -27.25 14.91 -5.27
C ASP A 238 -28.73 15.21 -4.92
N ILE A 239 -29.17 14.91 -3.69
CA ILE A 239 -30.58 14.99 -3.27
C ILE A 239 -30.76 15.91 -2.07
N LEU A 240 -29.93 15.76 -1.03
CA LEU A 240 -30.02 16.59 0.15
C LEU A 240 -29.41 17.95 -0.12
N SER A 241 -30.12 19.01 0.29
CA SER A 241 -29.57 20.36 0.34
C SER A 241 -28.37 20.45 1.29
N GLU A 242 -27.55 21.49 1.16
CA GLU A 242 -26.42 21.74 2.06
C GLU A 242 -26.84 21.76 3.54
N GLY A 243 -27.98 22.38 3.84
CA GLY A 243 -28.54 22.43 5.20
C GLY A 243 -28.93 21.04 5.72
N GLU A 244 -29.59 20.23 4.89
CA GLU A 244 -29.96 18.85 5.25
C GLU A 244 -28.74 17.94 5.46
N GLN A 245 -27.71 18.09 4.62
CA GLN A 245 -26.45 17.36 4.83
C GLN A 245 -25.81 17.74 6.18
N ARG A 246 -25.92 19.01 6.58
CA ARG A 246 -25.35 19.50 7.82
C ARG A 246 -26.11 19.05 9.06
N ILE A 247 -27.45 19.02 9.02
CA ILE A 247 -28.25 18.49 10.13
C ILE A 247 -28.02 16.98 10.32
N VAL A 248 -27.84 16.23 9.22
CA VAL A 248 -27.45 14.81 9.27
C VAL A 248 -26.07 14.65 9.91
N ALA A 249 -25.09 15.47 9.52
CA ALA A 249 -23.76 15.42 10.11
C ALA A 249 -23.78 15.70 11.63
N LEU A 250 -24.59 16.67 12.07
CA LEU A 250 -24.82 16.92 13.50
C LEU A 250 -25.46 15.71 14.20
N ALA A 251 -26.44 15.06 13.58
CA ALA A 251 -27.08 13.86 14.13
C ALA A 251 -26.09 12.70 14.32
N ILE A 252 -25.23 12.45 13.32
CA ILE A 252 -24.14 11.46 13.42
C ILE A 252 -23.22 11.80 14.60
N PHE A 253 -22.79 13.05 14.69
CA PHE A 253 -21.90 13.50 15.75
C PHE A 253 -22.53 13.36 17.14
N PHE A 254 -23.80 13.70 17.31
CA PHE A 254 -24.51 13.54 18.59
C PHE A 254 -24.77 12.07 18.93
N ALA A 255 -25.08 11.22 17.96
CA ALA A 255 -25.24 9.78 18.17
C ALA A 255 -23.93 9.13 18.64
N ASP A 256 -22.80 9.55 18.10
CA ASP A 256 -21.48 9.05 18.49
C ASP A 256 -21.09 9.59 19.87
N ALA A 257 -21.21 10.91 20.08
CA ALA A 257 -20.90 11.55 21.35
C ALA A 257 -21.76 11.00 22.49
N THR A 258 -23.03 10.66 22.24
CA THR A 258 -23.91 10.06 23.25
C THR A 258 -23.66 8.58 23.49
N GLY A 259 -22.96 7.90 22.59
CA GLY A 259 -22.60 6.49 22.72
C GLY A 259 -21.37 6.20 23.57
N SER A 260 -20.53 7.20 23.81
CA SER A 260 -19.36 7.06 24.68
C SER A 260 -19.77 6.94 26.15
N TYR A 261 -19.14 6.01 26.88
CA TYR A 261 -19.28 5.90 28.34
C TYR A 261 -18.60 7.05 29.08
N ASP A 262 -17.64 7.70 28.42
CA ASP A 262 -16.97 8.86 28.99
C ASP A 262 -17.88 10.08 28.82
N PHE A 263 -18.27 10.70 29.93
CA PHE A 263 -19.02 11.98 29.98
C PHE A 263 -18.14 13.17 29.57
N ALA A 264 -17.42 13.02 28.46
CA ALA A 264 -16.55 14.04 27.92
C ALA A 264 -17.37 15.27 27.49
N PRO A 265 -16.82 16.49 27.68
CA PRO A 265 -17.44 17.70 27.16
C PRO A 265 -17.61 17.62 25.63
N ILE A 266 -18.75 18.09 25.13
CA ILE A 266 -18.95 18.27 23.70
C ILE A 266 -18.54 19.69 23.32
N VAL A 267 -17.66 19.81 22.33
CA VAL A 267 -17.26 21.10 21.76
C VAL A 267 -17.76 21.18 20.33
N ILE A 268 -18.51 22.24 20.01
CA ILE A 268 -19.12 22.44 18.70
C ILE A 268 -18.72 23.81 18.16
N ASP A 269 -18.13 23.84 16.96
CA ASP A 269 -17.73 25.07 16.28
C ASP A 269 -18.72 25.40 15.16
N ASP A 270 -19.39 26.54 15.31
CA ASP A 270 -20.43 27.08 14.44
C ASP A 270 -21.40 26.02 13.89
N PRO A 271 -22.18 25.35 14.77
CA PRO A 271 -23.00 24.19 14.39
C PRO A 271 -24.04 24.50 13.31
N ILE A 272 -24.45 25.75 13.18
CA ILE A 272 -25.64 26.17 12.47
C ILE A 272 -25.25 27.23 11.45
N SER A 273 -24.27 26.98 10.57
CA SER A 273 -24.16 27.76 9.32
C SER A 273 -24.94 27.08 8.20
N SER A 274 -25.67 27.87 7.39
CA SER A 274 -26.47 27.37 6.25
C SER A 274 -27.68 26.47 6.61
N LEU A 275 -28.15 26.44 7.86
CA LEU A 275 -29.40 25.76 8.22
C LEU A 275 -30.61 26.68 8.06
N ASP A 276 -31.75 26.09 7.71
CA ASP A 276 -33.03 26.78 7.79
C ASP A 276 -33.46 27.01 9.26
N ILE A 277 -34.52 27.80 9.45
CA ILE A 277 -34.99 28.20 10.78
C ILE A 277 -35.45 27.00 11.61
N ASP A 278 -36.05 26.00 10.97
CA ASP A 278 -36.63 24.84 11.64
C ASP A 278 -35.52 23.90 12.14
N TYR A 279 -34.54 23.58 11.29
CA TYR A 279 -33.36 22.80 11.66
C TYR A 279 -32.49 23.55 12.68
N GLU A 280 -32.33 24.87 12.55
CA GLU A 280 -31.60 25.69 13.53
C GLU A 280 -32.24 25.60 14.93
N ARG A 281 -33.58 25.65 14.99
CA ARG A 281 -34.32 25.52 16.24
C ARG A 281 -34.19 24.13 16.83
N ALA A 282 -34.38 23.10 16.03
CA ALA A 282 -34.32 21.72 16.48
C ALA A 282 -32.90 21.35 16.98
N ALA A 283 -31.87 21.77 16.24
CA ALA A 283 -30.47 21.63 16.67
C ALA A 283 -30.19 22.38 17.98
N THR A 284 -30.69 23.61 18.13
CA THR A 284 -30.53 24.39 19.38
C THR A 284 -31.16 23.69 20.58
N ILE A 285 -32.40 23.20 20.44
CA ILE A 285 -33.08 22.44 21.50
C ILE A 285 -32.26 21.20 21.85
N ARG A 286 -31.77 20.47 20.83
CA ARG A 286 -30.98 19.26 21.05
C ARG A 286 -29.65 19.54 21.75
N ILE A 287 -28.94 20.61 21.37
CA ILE A 287 -27.70 21.06 22.02
C ILE A 287 -27.95 21.34 23.51
N VAL A 288 -29.05 22.03 23.83
CA VAL A 288 -29.45 22.33 25.22
C VAL A 288 -29.84 21.06 25.98
N ASP A 289 -30.52 20.12 25.34
CA ASP A 289 -30.86 18.83 25.94
C ASP A 289 -29.61 18.00 26.28
N LEU A 290 -28.60 18.00 25.41
CA LEU A 290 -27.30 17.37 25.70
C LEU A 290 -26.63 18.03 26.92
N ALA A 291 -26.76 19.35 27.06
CA ALA A 291 -26.20 20.11 28.19
C ALA A 291 -26.80 19.77 29.56
N LYS A 292 -27.93 19.03 29.60
CA LYS A 292 -28.49 18.50 30.87
C LYS A 292 -27.58 17.45 31.51
N ASN A 293 -26.89 16.65 30.69
CA ASN A 293 -26.16 15.47 31.15
C ASN A 293 -24.63 15.62 31.05
N ARG A 294 -24.13 16.63 30.32
CA ARG A 294 -22.69 16.87 30.11
C ARG A 294 -22.40 18.34 29.84
N GLN A 295 -21.14 18.73 29.94
CA GLN A 295 -20.73 20.07 29.52
C GLN A 295 -20.79 20.19 27.99
N VAL A 296 -21.42 21.26 27.49
CA VAL A 296 -21.43 21.61 26.06
C VAL A 296 -20.83 22.99 25.87
N ILE A 297 -19.85 23.11 24.97
CA ILE A 297 -19.15 24.35 24.65
C ILE A 297 -19.44 24.65 23.17
N VAL A 298 -20.11 25.77 22.92
CA VAL A 298 -20.44 26.21 21.56
C VAL A 298 -19.62 27.44 21.21
N PHE A 299 -18.85 27.36 20.13
CA PHE A 299 -18.26 28.52 19.48
C PHE A 299 -19.19 28.96 18.36
N THR A 300 -19.50 30.25 18.30
CA THR A 300 -20.26 30.82 17.18
C THR A 300 -19.95 32.30 17.04
N HIS A 301 -20.05 32.78 15.81
CA HIS A 301 -20.04 34.20 15.50
C HIS A 301 -21.46 34.76 15.34
N ARG A 302 -22.49 33.91 15.36
CA ARG A 302 -23.89 34.29 15.19
C ARG A 302 -24.52 34.69 16.52
N ILE A 303 -24.85 35.97 16.66
CA ILE A 303 -25.53 36.50 17.86
C ILE A 303 -26.94 35.91 18.01
N SER A 304 -27.63 35.65 16.89
CA SER A 304 -28.96 35.00 16.90
C SER A 304 -28.94 33.63 17.58
N LEU A 305 -27.97 32.78 17.23
CA LEU A 305 -27.79 31.48 17.87
C LEU A 305 -27.47 31.62 19.36
N LEU A 306 -26.58 32.55 19.73
CA LEU A 306 -26.26 32.80 21.14
C LEU A 306 -27.51 33.14 21.95
N ARG A 307 -28.39 33.99 21.41
CA ARG A 307 -29.66 34.38 22.05
C ARG A 307 -30.65 33.21 22.13
N GLU A 308 -30.73 32.40 21.09
CA GLU A 308 -31.61 31.24 21.08
C GLU A 308 -31.16 30.18 22.10
N LEU A 309 -29.84 29.94 22.21
CA LEU A 309 -29.25 29.09 23.25
C LEU A 309 -29.53 29.63 24.66
N GLU A 310 -29.34 30.93 24.88
CA GLU A 310 -29.60 31.61 26.18
C GLU A 310 -31.07 31.44 26.58
N SER A 311 -32.01 31.77 25.68
CA SER A 311 -33.46 31.64 25.90
C SER A 311 -33.89 30.19 26.13
N THR A 312 -33.35 29.24 25.38
CA THR A 312 -33.70 27.82 25.50
C THR A 312 -33.12 27.23 26.80
N CYS A 313 -31.92 27.64 27.21
CA CYS A 313 -31.36 27.27 28.51
C CYS A 313 -32.20 27.82 29.68
N GLU A 314 -32.65 29.07 29.60
CA GLU A 314 -33.57 29.65 30.61
C GLU A 314 -34.87 28.85 30.72
N LYS A 315 -35.49 28.50 29.57
CA LYS A 315 -36.72 27.69 29.52
C LYS A 315 -36.54 26.31 30.16
N HIS A 316 -35.38 25.69 29.99
CA HIS A 316 -35.05 24.37 30.56
C HIS A 316 -34.30 24.43 31.90
N SER A 317 -34.14 25.62 32.50
CA SER A 317 -33.40 25.83 33.76
C SER A 317 -31.97 25.27 33.74
N ILE A 318 -31.28 25.38 32.60
CA ILE A 318 -29.90 24.93 32.42
C ILE A 318 -28.94 26.10 32.67
N LYS A 319 -27.84 25.83 33.40
CA LYS A 319 -26.81 26.84 33.66
C LYS A 319 -26.12 27.23 32.36
N PHE A 320 -26.29 28.49 31.96
CA PHE A 320 -25.67 29.06 30.78
C PHE A 320 -24.55 30.05 31.15
N LYS A 321 -23.41 29.98 30.45
CA LYS A 321 -22.30 30.94 30.60
C LYS A 321 -21.83 31.41 29.23
N ARG A 322 -22.00 32.71 28.95
CA ARG A 322 -21.46 33.35 27.75
C ARG A 322 -20.04 33.86 27.99
N ILE A 323 -19.17 33.70 27.00
CA ILE A 323 -17.80 34.20 27.00
C ILE A 323 -17.51 34.80 25.62
N TYR A 324 -16.99 36.03 25.59
CA TYR A 324 -16.58 36.68 24.36
C TYR A 324 -15.07 36.51 24.18
N ILE A 325 -14.67 36.09 22.98
CA ILE A 325 -13.28 35.92 22.59
C ILE A 325 -12.96 36.81 21.39
N LYS A 326 -11.74 37.32 21.33
CA LYS A 326 -11.24 38.11 20.20
C LYS A 326 -9.88 37.63 19.72
N SER A 327 -9.58 37.96 18.48
CA SER A 327 -8.22 37.88 17.94
C SER A 327 -7.49 39.20 18.22
N SER A 328 -6.23 39.12 18.65
CA SER A 328 -5.36 40.28 18.84
C SER A 328 -3.93 39.94 18.38
N ASN A 329 -3.04 40.93 18.38
CA ASN A 329 -1.62 40.73 18.05
C ASN A 329 -0.91 39.76 19.01
N LYS A 330 -1.48 39.51 20.20
CA LYS A 330 -0.99 38.53 21.18
C LYS A 330 -1.45 37.09 20.91
N GLY A 331 -2.31 36.86 19.92
CA GLY A 331 -2.88 35.54 19.60
C GLY A 331 -4.41 35.55 19.42
N LYS A 332 -4.96 34.38 19.13
CA LYS A 332 -6.40 34.13 18.98
C LYS A 332 -6.99 33.63 20.31
N GLY A 333 -8.29 33.84 20.52
CA GLY A 333 -8.99 33.29 21.69
C GLY A 333 -8.80 34.10 22.99
N ILE A 334 -8.39 35.36 22.89
CA ILE A 334 -8.20 36.22 24.06
C ILE A 334 -9.56 36.63 24.59
N LEU A 335 -9.76 36.50 25.90
CA LEU A 335 -10.97 36.96 26.57
C LEU A 335 -11.18 38.45 26.27
N SER A 336 -12.33 38.75 25.67
CA SER A 336 -12.80 40.11 25.49
C SER A 336 -13.82 40.43 26.58
N TYR A 337 -13.87 41.70 26.97
CA TYR A 337 -15.03 42.22 27.67
C TYR A 337 -16.27 42.05 26.79
N GLU A 338 -17.45 41.94 27.43
CA GLU A 338 -18.72 41.65 26.76
C GLU A 338 -18.90 42.50 25.50
N SER A 339 -19.52 41.92 24.47
CA SER A 339 -20.00 42.73 23.35
C SER A 339 -20.81 43.90 23.91
N PHE A 340 -20.51 45.13 23.47
CA PHE A 340 -21.26 46.35 23.82
C PHE A 340 -22.77 46.23 23.50
N TYR A 341 -23.20 45.16 22.81
CA TYR A 341 -24.60 44.85 22.48
C TYR A 341 -25.30 43.89 23.45
N THR A 342 -24.58 43.25 24.38
CA THR A 342 -25.14 42.31 25.38
C THR A 342 -24.66 42.61 26.82
N GLY A 343 -25.52 42.99 27.78
CA GLY A 343 -25.09 43.37 29.14
C GLY A 343 -26.05 44.32 29.88
N ASN A 344 -25.85 44.53 31.19
CA ASN A 344 -26.69 45.41 32.01
C ASN A 344 -26.41 46.90 31.69
N LEU A 345 -27.44 47.65 31.28
CA LEU A 345 -27.33 49.07 30.92
C LEU A 345 -26.70 49.93 32.03
N LYS A 346 -27.07 49.71 33.29
CA LYS A 346 -26.51 50.46 34.44
C LYS A 346 -25.00 50.28 34.55
N LYS A 347 -24.51 49.05 34.32
CA LYS A 347 -23.07 48.76 34.36
C LYS A 347 -22.34 49.51 33.23
N ARG A 348 -22.90 49.53 32.02
CA ARG A 348 -22.32 50.25 30.87
C ARG A 348 -22.25 51.74 31.07
N LEU A 349 -23.33 52.36 31.58
CA LEU A 349 -23.33 53.79 31.85
C LEU A 349 -22.26 54.15 32.89
N ASN A 350 -22.03 53.30 33.90
CA ASN A 350 -20.93 53.48 34.85
C ASN A 350 -19.54 53.31 34.21
N GLU A 351 -19.38 52.35 33.29
CA GLU A 351 -18.13 52.18 32.53
C GLU A 351 -17.83 53.41 31.68
N LEU A 352 -18.84 53.99 31.00
CA LEU A 352 -18.67 55.23 30.22
C LEU A 352 -18.27 56.44 31.09
N LEU A 353 -18.85 56.57 32.28
CA LEU A 353 -18.42 57.60 33.26
C LEU A 353 -16.97 57.37 33.70
N GLY A 354 -16.54 56.12 33.85
CA GLY A 354 -15.15 55.75 34.09
C GLY A 354 -14.22 56.12 32.93
N ASP A 355 -14.64 55.85 31.69
CA ASP A 355 -13.88 56.19 30.48
C ASP A 355 -13.67 57.72 30.38
N ILE A 356 -14.71 58.53 30.67
CA ILE A 356 -14.60 60.00 30.70
C ILE A 356 -13.46 60.47 31.61
N SER A 357 -13.35 59.89 32.81
CA SER A 357 -12.28 60.24 33.76
C SER A 357 -10.87 59.97 33.22
N SER A 358 -10.75 59.00 32.31
CA SER A 358 -9.50 58.67 31.63
C SER A 358 -9.23 59.61 30.45
N ILE A 359 -10.27 60.00 29.70
CA ILE A 359 -10.13 60.95 28.58
C ILE A 359 -9.71 62.33 29.07
N ARG A 360 -10.21 62.78 30.23
CA ARG A 360 -9.78 64.06 30.85
C ARG A 360 -8.27 64.15 31.14
N LYS A 361 -7.56 63.04 31.15
CA LYS A 361 -6.10 63.00 31.36
C LYS A 361 -5.31 63.14 30.05
N LEU A 362 -5.98 63.07 28.90
CA LEU A 362 -5.39 63.26 27.59
C LEU A 362 -5.34 64.76 27.26
N ASP A 363 -4.36 65.15 26.45
CA ASP A 363 -4.27 66.51 25.92
C ASP A 363 -5.44 66.76 24.94
N GLU A 364 -6.22 67.82 25.17
CA GLU A 364 -7.42 68.18 24.40
C GLU A 364 -7.15 68.38 22.90
N ASN A 365 -5.93 68.80 22.55
CA ASN A 365 -5.50 68.99 21.16
C ASN A 365 -4.94 67.72 20.51
N SER A 366 -4.81 66.64 21.28
CA SER A 366 -4.29 65.38 20.76
C SER A 366 -5.33 64.66 19.92
N ARG A 367 -4.86 63.99 18.87
CA ARG A 367 -5.70 63.06 18.08
C ARG A 367 -6.30 61.95 18.96
N ALA A 368 -5.59 61.53 19.99
CA ALA A 368 -6.06 60.52 20.94
C ALA A 368 -7.28 60.98 21.73
N TYR A 369 -7.32 62.26 22.15
CA TYR A 369 -8.48 62.83 22.83
C TYR A 369 -9.69 62.88 21.92
N GLN A 370 -9.53 63.36 20.68
CA GLN A 370 -10.63 63.42 19.70
C GLN A 370 -11.17 62.01 19.37
N SER A 371 -10.29 61.05 19.08
CA SER A 371 -10.71 59.65 18.86
C SER A 371 -11.46 59.05 20.05
N ALA A 372 -10.98 59.29 21.27
CA ALA A 372 -11.62 58.74 22.46
C ALA A 372 -12.97 59.41 22.75
N LYS A 373 -13.08 60.71 22.49
CA LYS A 373 -14.33 61.48 22.59
C LYS A 373 -15.38 60.95 21.62
N ASP A 374 -15.01 60.75 20.36
CA ASP A 374 -15.88 60.16 19.34
C ASP A 374 -16.31 58.74 19.76
N GLU A 375 -15.38 57.91 20.25
CA GLU A 375 -15.67 56.55 20.72
C GLU A 375 -16.68 56.55 21.89
N ILE A 376 -16.58 57.47 22.85
CA ILE A 376 -17.57 57.57 23.93
C ILE A 376 -18.95 57.99 23.39
N CYS A 377 -19.01 58.96 22.48
CA CYS A 377 -20.27 59.37 21.84
C CYS A 377 -20.94 58.16 21.16
N GLN A 378 -20.17 57.38 20.40
CA GLN A 378 -20.64 56.17 19.74
C GLN A 378 -21.17 55.14 20.75
N LYS A 379 -20.40 54.85 21.80
CA LYS A 379 -20.81 53.88 22.84
C LYS A 379 -22.03 54.34 23.62
N PHE A 380 -22.15 55.64 23.91
CA PHE A 380 -23.32 56.19 24.58
C PHE A 380 -24.55 56.08 23.69
N ARG A 381 -24.42 56.38 22.39
CA ARG A 381 -25.49 56.19 21.41
C ARG A 381 -25.98 54.73 21.37
N ILE A 382 -25.06 53.77 21.38
CA ILE A 382 -25.42 52.34 21.46
C ILE A 382 -26.18 52.02 22.76
N CYS A 383 -25.83 52.66 23.88
CA CYS A 383 -26.55 52.49 25.14
C CYS A 383 -27.97 53.07 25.10
N VAL A 384 -28.17 54.21 24.42
CA VAL A 384 -29.50 54.81 24.21
C VAL A 384 -30.36 53.90 23.32
N GLU A 385 -29.81 53.36 22.23
CA GLU A 385 -30.56 52.39 21.39
C GLU A 385 -30.91 51.12 22.16
N TYR A 386 -29.97 50.61 22.96
CA TYR A 386 -30.17 49.43 23.78
C TYR A 386 -31.21 49.65 24.88
N SER A 387 -31.28 50.86 25.47
CA SER A 387 -32.27 51.18 26.50
C SER A 387 -33.69 51.17 25.95
N VAL A 388 -33.89 51.55 24.69
CA VAL A 388 -35.20 51.47 24.04
C VAL A 388 -35.68 50.03 24.11
N GLU A 389 -34.89 49.08 23.59
CA GLU A 389 -35.22 47.66 23.55
C GLU A 389 -35.36 47.03 24.96
N GLU A 390 -34.43 47.30 25.87
CA GLU A 390 -34.36 46.62 27.16
C GLU A 390 -35.26 47.25 28.23
N VAL A 391 -35.25 48.58 28.32
CA VAL A 391 -35.83 49.38 29.42
C VAL A 391 -37.17 49.96 29.01
N LEU A 392 -37.20 50.79 27.97
CA LEU A 392 -38.40 51.53 27.56
C LEU A 392 -39.52 50.56 27.16
N ILE A 393 -39.23 49.64 26.22
CA ILE A 393 -40.22 48.63 25.80
C ILE A 393 -40.11 47.32 26.61
N ASN A 394 -39.42 47.33 27.75
CA ASN A 394 -39.34 46.21 28.70
C ASN A 394 -38.96 44.85 28.05
N GLY A 395 -38.15 44.89 26.98
CA GLY A 395 -37.76 43.72 26.20
C GLY A 395 -38.91 43.00 25.51
N VAL A 396 -39.97 43.71 25.11
CA VAL A 396 -41.04 43.18 24.26
C VAL A 396 -40.51 42.85 22.87
N VAL A 397 -39.66 43.73 22.33
CA VAL A 397 -38.89 43.51 21.10
C VAL A 397 -37.41 43.67 21.43
N ARG A 398 -36.59 42.73 21.00
CA ARG A 398 -35.13 42.80 21.11
C ARG A 398 -34.51 42.32 19.81
N ARG A 399 -33.39 42.90 19.40
CA ARG A 399 -32.64 42.38 18.25
C ARG A 399 -32.26 40.93 18.48
N PHE A 400 -32.44 40.12 17.44
CA PHE A 400 -32.13 38.69 17.40
C PHE A 400 -33.00 37.78 18.28
N ASP A 401 -33.93 38.33 19.06
CA ASP A 401 -35.01 37.52 19.65
C ASP A 401 -36.02 37.17 18.54
N ARG A 402 -36.37 35.89 18.43
CA ARG A 402 -37.33 35.42 17.41
C ARG A 402 -38.78 35.74 17.78
N GLU A 403 -39.09 35.80 19.07
CA GLU A 403 -40.44 35.99 19.60
C GLU A 403 -40.65 37.42 20.11
N ILE A 404 -41.81 37.99 19.82
CA ILE A 404 -42.28 39.21 20.50
C ILE A 404 -42.80 38.80 21.87
N LYS A 405 -42.16 39.28 22.94
CA LYS A 405 -42.47 38.87 24.32
C LYS A 405 -43.58 39.73 24.90
N THR A 406 -44.79 39.18 24.99
CA THR A 406 -45.96 39.90 25.51
C THR A 406 -46.27 39.57 26.98
N LYS A 407 -46.05 38.32 27.40
CA LYS A 407 -46.40 37.84 28.75
C LYS A 407 -45.66 38.62 29.84
N ASN A 408 -46.42 39.20 30.78
CA ASN A 408 -45.93 39.98 31.93
C ASN A 408 -45.03 41.17 31.57
N LYS A 409 -45.12 41.67 30.32
CA LYS A 409 -44.28 42.76 29.84
C LYS A 409 -45.03 43.98 29.34
N LEU A 410 -46.21 43.78 28.74
CA LEU A 410 -47.00 44.86 28.14
C LEU A 410 -47.52 45.86 29.18
N ASP A 411 -47.86 45.42 30.39
CA ASP A 411 -48.39 46.31 31.43
C ASP A 411 -47.40 47.42 31.79
N LYS A 412 -46.09 47.12 31.77
CA LYS A 412 -45.05 48.13 32.04
C LYS A 412 -44.93 49.20 30.95
N LEU A 413 -45.43 48.94 29.74
CA LEU A 413 -45.45 49.95 28.68
C LEU A 413 -46.38 51.12 29.01
N ALA A 414 -47.38 50.90 29.87
CA ALA A 414 -48.28 51.96 30.33
C ALA A 414 -47.56 53.02 31.20
N ASN A 415 -46.39 52.69 31.75
CA ASN A 415 -45.59 53.59 32.59
C ASN A 415 -44.72 54.57 31.77
N ILE A 416 -44.73 54.46 30.44
CA ILE A 416 -43.99 55.35 29.54
C ILE A 416 -44.68 56.71 29.47
N THR A 417 -43.98 57.77 29.84
CA THR A 417 -44.48 59.14 29.73
C THR A 417 -43.94 59.86 28.49
N LYS A 418 -44.54 61.01 28.16
CA LYS A 418 -44.07 61.84 27.04
C LYS A 418 -42.65 62.38 27.27
N GLU A 419 -42.32 62.65 28.54
CA GLU A 419 -41.01 63.13 28.96
C GLU A 419 -39.93 62.06 28.73
N ASP A 420 -40.24 60.78 28.97
CA ASP A 420 -39.31 59.68 28.69
C ASP A 420 -39.00 59.58 27.19
N CYS A 421 -40.03 59.61 26.34
CA CYS A 421 -39.86 59.59 24.89
C CYS A 421 -39.04 60.79 24.42
N LYS A 422 -39.34 61.98 24.93
CA LYS A 422 -38.61 63.20 24.58
C LYS A 422 -37.14 63.13 24.97
N LEU A 423 -36.82 62.62 26.17
CA LEU A 423 -35.43 62.43 26.60
C LEU A 423 -34.66 61.51 25.65
N ILE A 424 -35.27 60.39 25.25
CA ILE A 424 -34.67 59.45 24.32
C ILE A 424 -34.48 60.10 22.95
N ASP A 425 -35.50 60.77 22.41
CA ASP A 425 -35.43 61.45 21.12
C ASP A 425 -34.36 62.55 21.11
N ASP A 426 -34.25 63.33 22.19
CA ASP A 426 -33.25 64.37 22.37
C ASP A 426 -31.83 63.76 22.37
N MET A 427 -31.61 62.69 23.13
CA MET A 427 -30.32 61.99 23.19
C MET A 427 -29.99 61.28 21.86
N MET A 428 -30.97 60.65 21.22
CA MET A 428 -30.80 60.04 19.92
C MET A 428 -30.38 61.10 18.90
N THR A 429 -31.12 62.21 18.82
CA THR A 429 -30.84 63.30 17.89
C THR A 429 -29.45 63.88 18.14
N LYS A 430 -29.13 64.24 19.39
CA LYS A 430 -27.87 64.89 19.78
C LYS A 430 -26.63 64.06 19.42
N TYR A 431 -26.67 62.74 19.64
CA TYR A 431 -25.54 61.85 19.39
C TYR A 431 -25.53 61.22 17.99
N SER A 432 -26.61 61.33 17.21
CA SER A 432 -26.65 60.87 15.81
C SER A 432 -25.82 61.74 14.86
N PHE A 433 -25.73 63.05 15.11
CA PHE A 433 -25.06 63.99 14.20
C PHE A 433 -23.54 63.79 14.12
N ILE A 434 -22.93 63.18 15.14
CA ILE A 434 -21.47 63.00 15.25
C ILE A 434 -20.99 61.80 14.42
N GLU A 435 -21.84 60.79 14.22
CA GLU A 435 -21.47 59.51 13.58
C GLU A 435 -21.59 59.51 12.05
N HIS A 436 -22.19 60.53 11.44
CA HIS A 436 -22.45 60.58 10.00
C HIS A 436 -21.50 61.53 9.26
N SER A 437 -21.14 61.20 8.02
CA SER A 437 -20.35 62.07 7.15
C SER A 437 -21.14 63.34 6.83
N GLN A 438 -20.85 64.42 7.55
CA GLN A 438 -21.48 65.72 7.30
C GLN A 438 -20.72 66.52 6.22
N PRO A 439 -21.42 67.35 5.44
CA PRO A 439 -20.79 68.35 4.59
C PRO A 439 -19.85 69.26 5.40
N ILE A 440 -18.75 69.69 4.80
CA ILE A 440 -17.75 70.58 5.45
C ILE A 440 -18.40 71.87 5.98
N ASP A 441 -19.45 72.36 5.32
CA ASP A 441 -20.13 73.62 5.66
C ASP A 441 -21.24 73.45 6.72
N SER A 442 -21.51 72.23 7.18
CA SER A 442 -22.48 72.01 8.26
C SER A 442 -21.82 72.26 9.62
N PRO A 443 -22.40 73.10 10.50
CA PRO A 443 -21.83 73.34 11.82
C PRO A 443 -21.78 72.01 12.59
N ARG A 444 -20.58 71.54 12.92
CA ARG A 444 -20.42 70.39 13.83
C ARG A 444 -20.93 70.80 15.20
N ILE A 445 -21.88 70.03 15.73
CA ILE A 445 -22.27 70.15 17.14
C ILE A 445 -21.08 69.65 17.96
N ASP A 446 -20.23 70.56 18.43
CA ASP A 446 -19.11 70.21 19.29
C ASP A 446 -19.61 70.06 20.73
N LEU A 447 -19.80 68.82 21.17
CA LEU A 447 -20.18 68.52 22.55
C LEU A 447 -18.96 68.57 23.44
N SER A 448 -18.96 69.36 24.52
CA SER A 448 -17.86 69.29 25.48
C SER A 448 -17.89 67.95 26.24
N ILE A 449 -16.76 67.52 26.79
CA ILE A 449 -16.75 66.31 27.65
C ILE A 449 -17.61 66.50 28.91
N ASP A 450 -17.73 67.73 29.41
CA ASP A 450 -18.63 68.05 30.52
C ASP A 450 -20.09 67.84 30.14
N ASP A 451 -20.48 68.22 28.91
CA ASP A 451 -21.84 67.98 28.40
C ASP A 451 -22.12 66.48 28.25
N ILE A 452 -21.15 65.72 27.74
CA ILE A 452 -21.27 64.27 27.58
C ILE A 452 -21.41 63.58 28.95
N GLU A 453 -20.60 63.98 29.93
CA GLU A 453 -20.70 63.44 31.29
C GLU A 453 -22.06 63.76 31.93
N LYS A 454 -22.55 64.99 31.76
CA LYS A 454 -23.84 65.42 32.27
C LYS A 454 -24.99 64.63 31.63
N ASP A 455 -24.96 64.43 30.32
CA ASP A 455 -25.96 63.64 29.61
C ASP A 455 -25.96 62.19 30.08
N ILE A 456 -24.78 61.56 30.22
CA ILE A 456 -24.68 60.18 30.71
C ILE A 456 -25.22 60.04 32.13
N LYS A 457 -24.93 61.00 33.02
CA LYS A 457 -25.49 61.02 34.39
C LYS A 457 -27.01 61.16 34.37
N ASN A 458 -27.52 62.14 33.62
CA ASN A 458 -28.96 62.35 33.48
C ASN A 458 -29.66 61.09 32.95
N TYR A 459 -29.05 60.42 31.96
CA TYR A 459 -29.60 59.20 31.38
C TYR A 459 -29.52 58.00 32.34
N LYS A 460 -28.47 57.93 33.16
CA LYS A 460 -28.36 56.93 34.22
C LYS A 460 -29.43 57.14 35.30
N ASP A 461 -29.65 58.36 35.73
CA ASP A 461 -30.66 58.71 36.73
C ASP A 461 -32.06 58.39 36.21
N TRP A 462 -32.34 58.72 34.94
CA TRP A 462 -33.57 58.32 34.26
C TRP A 462 -33.76 56.79 34.25
N ASN A 463 -32.73 56.02 33.91
CA ASN A 463 -32.82 54.57 33.89
C ASN A 463 -33.10 53.98 35.28
N GLU A 464 -32.56 54.57 36.35
CA GLU A 464 -32.84 54.15 37.73
C GLU A 464 -34.27 54.52 38.17
N ASP A 465 -34.73 55.73 37.84
CA ASP A 465 -36.09 56.18 38.11
C ASP A 465 -37.13 55.31 37.37
N PHE A 466 -36.96 55.14 36.05
CA PHE A 466 -37.88 54.38 35.21
C PHE A 466 -37.96 52.91 35.65
N ALA A 467 -36.83 52.28 36.02
CA ALA A 467 -36.83 50.92 36.54
C ALA A 467 -37.55 50.78 37.90
N GLY A 468 -37.68 51.86 38.66
CA GLY A 468 -38.39 51.92 39.94
C GLY A 468 -39.91 52.11 39.81
N ARG A 469 -40.42 52.54 38.64
CA ARG A 469 -41.85 52.71 38.38
C ARG A 469 -42.51 51.34 38.30
N LYS A 470 -43.41 51.05 39.24
CA LYS A 470 -44.13 49.77 39.32
C LYS A 470 -45.27 49.69 38.33
#